data_AF-A0A2H0WGJ5-F1
#
_entry.id   AF-A0A2H0WGJ5-F1
#
_cell.length_a   1.000
_cell.length_b   1.000
_cell.length_c   1.000
_cell.angle_alpha   90.00
_cell.angle_beta   90.00
_cell.angle_gamma   90.00
#
_symmetry.space_group_name_H-M   'P 1'
#
loop_
_entity.id
_entity.type
_entity.pdbx_description
1 polymer ?
#
loop_
_entity_poly.entity_id
_entity_poly.type
_entity_poly.pdbx_seq_one_letter_code
_entity_poly.pdbx_strand_id
1 'polypeptide(L)'
;MKIYLTLHCEEQDLEGHDIFTVKLLNAEGTEIPCTIEHSAFEYVEDPAEPEPDPEPKTEVKGWSNLDTVEKVVADLEATLIEDDLKALRRMEEKDLMGLHFSLGMFIRNHYGLWGDNKALKEDCNAIMATEKDPDLGHPDGMSTIIMKRLHKKLLEK
;
A
#
# COMPACT_ATOMS: atom_id res chain seq x y z
N MET A 1 -28.06 7.79 -10.43
CA MET A 1 -27.21 8.12 -11.59
C MET A 1 -25.87 8.58 -11.03
N LYS A 2 -24.77 7.85 -11.26
CA LYS A 2 -23.44 8.24 -10.75
C LYS A 2 -22.77 9.12 -11.80
N ILE A 3 -22.41 10.35 -11.44
CA ILE A 3 -21.66 11.25 -12.30
C ILE A 3 -20.21 11.17 -11.82
N TYR A 4 -19.29 10.89 -12.74
CA TYR A 4 -17.86 10.83 -12.45
C TYR A 4 -17.27 12.23 -12.68
N LEU A 5 -16.62 12.78 -11.67
CA LEU A 5 -15.97 14.09 -11.76
C LEU A 5 -14.45 13.87 -11.83
N THR A 6 -13.84 14.38 -12.89
CA THR A 6 -12.39 14.33 -13.05
C THR A 6 -11.82 15.71 -12.70
N LEU A 7 -11.12 15.81 -11.58
CA LEU A 7 -10.40 17.02 -11.17
C LEU A 7 -9.12 17.13 -11.99
N HIS A 8 -8.93 18.25 -12.67
CA HIS A 8 -7.68 18.56 -13.36
C HIS A 8 -6.94 19.63 -12.55
N CYS A 9 -5.71 19.32 -12.14
CA CYS A 9 -4.84 20.25 -11.45
C CYS A 9 -3.96 20.94 -12.49
N GLU A 10 -4.08 22.26 -12.62
CA GLU A 10 -3.17 23.08 -13.44
C GLU A 10 -2.46 24.03 -12.47
N GLU A 11 -1.19 23.76 -12.23
CA GLU A 11 -0.37 24.50 -11.25
C GLU A 11 0.21 25.74 -11.93
N GLN A 12 -0.15 26.94 -11.46
CA GLN A 12 0.76 28.08 -11.24
C GLN A 12 0.03 29.40 -10.89
N ASP A 13 0.39 30.01 -9.75
CA ASP A 13 0.94 31.37 -9.73
C ASP A 13 1.85 31.65 -8.51
N LEU A 14 2.69 32.66 -8.66
CA LEU A 14 3.98 32.97 -8.02
C LEU A 14 3.99 33.39 -6.54
N GLU A 15 2.89 33.26 -5.80
CA GLU A 15 2.79 33.70 -4.40
C GLU A 15 2.42 32.58 -3.40
N GLY A 16 2.50 31.31 -3.81
CA GLY A 16 2.31 30.17 -2.90
C GLY A 16 0.85 29.92 -2.49
N HIS A 17 -0.10 30.40 -3.28
CA HIS A 17 -1.51 30.04 -3.15
C HIS A 17 -1.94 29.24 -4.37
N ASP A 18 -2.26 27.96 -4.16
CA ASP A 18 -2.78 27.08 -5.20
C ASP A 18 -4.19 27.53 -5.61
N ILE A 19 -4.33 28.06 -6.82
CA ILE A 19 -5.64 28.37 -7.41
C ILE A 19 -6.13 27.13 -8.15
N PHE A 20 -7.13 26.46 -7.60
CA PHE A 20 -7.72 25.26 -8.20
C PHE A 20 -8.82 25.63 -9.20
N THR A 21 -8.63 25.31 -10.49
CA THR A 21 -9.69 25.43 -11.49
C THR A 21 -10.37 24.08 -11.71
N VAL A 22 -11.60 23.91 -11.22
CA VAL A 22 -12.36 22.66 -11.38
C VAL A 22 -13.15 22.69 -12.69
N LYS A 23 -12.81 21.81 -13.64
CA LYS A 23 -13.60 21.55 -14.85
C LYS A 23 -14.47 20.31 -14.63
N LEU A 24 -15.76 20.40 -14.95
CA LEU A 24 -16.67 19.27 -14.86
C LEU A 24 -16.76 18.61 -16.23
N LEU A 25 -16.30 17.36 -16.33
CA LEU A 25 -16.36 16.56 -17.56
C LEU A 25 -17.45 15.48 -17.46
N ASN A 26 -18.09 15.16 -18.58
CA ASN A 26 -18.98 13.99 -18.67
C ASN A 26 -18.17 12.68 -18.80
N ALA A 27 -18.86 11.53 -18.82
CA ALA A 27 -18.22 10.21 -18.96
C ALA A 27 -17.45 10.00 -20.29
N GLU A 28 -17.65 10.88 -21.26
CA GLU A 28 -16.98 10.88 -22.57
C GLU A 28 -15.83 11.91 -22.62
N GLY A 29 -15.51 12.57 -21.49
CA GLY A 29 -14.45 13.56 -21.38
C GLY A 29 -14.78 14.93 -21.94
N THR A 30 -16.06 15.22 -22.24
CA THR A 30 -16.52 16.52 -22.75
C THR A 30 -16.90 17.45 -21.60
N GLU A 31 -16.46 18.71 -21.66
CA GLU A 31 -16.75 19.71 -20.63
C GLU A 31 -18.25 20.05 -20.58
N ILE A 32 -18.80 20.00 -19.37
CA ILE A 32 -20.19 20.33 -19.10
C ILE A 32 -20.23 21.79 -18.64
N PRO A 33 -20.85 22.71 -19.39
CA PRO A 33 -21.04 24.08 -18.93
C PRO A 33 -22.03 24.07 -17.78
N CYS A 34 -21.53 24.26 -16.56
CA CYS A 34 -22.36 24.39 -15.36
C CYS A 34 -21.81 25.49 -14.45
N THR A 35 -22.71 26.33 -13.96
CA THR A 35 -22.38 27.45 -13.08
C THR A 35 -22.42 26.91 -11.65
N ILE A 36 -21.25 26.74 -11.04
CA ILE A 36 -21.16 26.43 -9.61
C ILE A 36 -21.19 27.77 -8.87
N GLU A 37 -22.21 28.00 -8.03
CA GLU A 37 -22.20 29.17 -7.15
C GLU A 37 -21.18 28.98 -6.03
N HIS A 38 -20.38 30.02 -5.79
CA HIS A 38 -19.28 30.03 -4.81
C HIS A 38 -19.74 29.72 -3.37
N SER A 39 -21.04 29.84 -3.09
CA SER A 39 -21.68 29.52 -1.81
C SER A 39 -21.78 28.02 -1.51
N ALA A 40 -21.40 27.14 -2.45
CA ALA A 40 -21.37 25.69 -2.24
C ALA A 40 -20.07 25.18 -1.59
N PHE A 41 -19.06 26.04 -1.43
CA PHE A 41 -17.85 25.75 -0.67
C PHE A 41 -17.94 26.46 0.69
N GLU A 42 -18.32 25.71 1.73
CA GLU A 42 -18.07 26.16 3.09
C GLU A 42 -16.55 26.09 3.32
N TYR A 43 -15.93 27.26 3.43
CA TYR A 43 -14.58 27.37 4.01
C TYR A 43 -14.71 27.01 5.49
N VAL A 44 -14.23 25.82 5.86
CA VAL A 44 -14.08 25.43 7.26
C VAL A 44 -12.84 26.17 7.77
N GLU A 45 -13.00 27.05 8.77
CA GLU A 45 -11.86 27.66 9.46
C GLU A 45 -10.94 26.54 9.96
N ASP A 46 -9.65 26.67 9.64
CA ASP A 46 -8.59 25.70 9.86
C ASP A 46 -8.66 25.14 11.29
N PRO A 47 -9.21 23.92 11.50
CA PRO A 47 -9.07 23.28 12.80
C PRO A 47 -7.58 22.96 12.94
N ALA A 48 -7.01 23.30 14.10
CA ALA A 48 -5.64 22.95 14.49
C ALA A 48 -5.18 21.67 13.79
N GLU A 49 -4.02 21.74 13.09
CA GLU A 49 -3.47 20.69 12.22
C GLU A 49 -4.08 19.33 12.54
N PRO A 50 -4.82 18.69 11.59
CA PRO A 50 -5.42 17.41 11.88
C PRO A 50 -4.30 16.51 12.38
N GLU A 51 -4.41 16.09 13.65
CA GLU A 51 -3.66 14.97 14.21
C GLU A 51 -3.57 13.93 13.10
N PRO A 52 -2.36 13.42 12.78
CA PRO A 52 -2.14 12.60 11.59
C PRO A 52 -3.27 11.60 11.46
N ASP A 53 -3.99 11.70 10.34
CA ASP A 53 -5.20 10.94 10.05
C ASP A 53 -4.95 9.49 10.49
N PRO A 54 -5.74 8.92 11.41
CA PRO A 54 -5.45 7.59 11.93
C PRO A 54 -5.37 6.66 10.73
N GLU A 55 -4.18 6.06 10.53
CA GLU A 55 -3.92 5.06 9.50
C GLU A 55 -5.17 4.20 9.30
N PRO A 56 -5.59 3.91 8.06
CA PRO A 56 -6.83 3.20 7.80
C PRO A 56 -6.91 1.99 8.71
N LYS A 57 -7.82 2.06 9.70
CA LYS A 57 -8.12 0.98 10.64
C LYS A 57 -8.87 -0.08 9.86
N THR A 58 -8.15 -0.75 8.97
CA THR A 58 -8.45 -2.13 8.66
C THR A 58 -8.56 -2.82 10.01
N GLU A 59 -9.68 -3.49 10.28
CA GLU A 59 -9.80 -4.36 11.44
C GLU A 59 -8.57 -5.27 11.44
N VAL A 60 -7.61 -4.94 12.30
CA VAL A 60 -6.35 -5.65 12.42
C VAL A 60 -6.74 -7.02 12.93
N LYS A 61 -6.80 -8.00 12.02
CA LYS A 61 -6.72 -9.41 12.35
C LYS A 61 -5.54 -9.52 13.30
N GLY A 62 -5.82 -9.72 14.58
CA GLY A 62 -4.81 -9.61 15.62
C GLY A 62 -3.58 -10.45 15.25
N TRP A 63 -2.43 -9.81 15.06
CA TRP A 63 -1.18 -10.48 14.67
C TRP A 63 -0.62 -11.40 15.76
N SER A 64 -1.37 -11.64 16.84
CA SER A 64 -0.97 -12.45 17.99
C SER A 64 -0.45 -13.84 17.63
N ASN A 65 -0.77 -14.34 16.44
CA ASN A 65 -0.31 -15.63 15.91
C ASN A 65 0.53 -15.51 14.61
N LEU A 66 0.91 -14.29 14.19
CA LEU A 66 1.68 -13.99 12.98
C LEU A 66 3.02 -13.34 13.36
N ASP A 67 3.75 -14.05 14.22
CA ASP A 67 5.01 -13.67 14.86
C ASP A 67 6.25 -14.21 14.13
N THR A 68 6.10 -15.09 13.14
CA THR A 68 7.21 -15.61 12.33
C THR A 68 6.93 -15.54 10.83
N VAL A 69 8.00 -15.51 10.04
CA VAL A 69 7.95 -15.51 8.58
C VAL A 69 7.19 -16.73 8.06
N GLU A 70 7.39 -17.92 8.62
CA GLU A 70 6.70 -19.14 8.18
C GLU A 70 5.18 -19.07 8.38
N LYS A 71 4.73 -18.49 9.51
CA LYS A 71 3.29 -18.32 9.78
C LYS A 71 2.68 -17.30 8.83
N VAL A 72 3.38 -16.18 8.59
CA VAL A 72 2.96 -15.18 7.61
C VAL A 72 2.91 -15.76 6.19
N VAL A 73 3.90 -16.58 5.80
CA VAL A 73 3.89 -17.26 4.50
C VAL A 73 2.71 -18.23 4.37
N ALA A 74 2.37 -18.97 5.43
CA ALA A 74 1.20 -19.84 5.43
C ALA A 74 -0.12 -19.06 5.34
N ASP A 75 -0.19 -17.91 6.01
CA ASP A 75 -1.34 -17.00 5.94
C ASP A 75 -1.49 -16.36 4.55
N LEU A 76 -0.37 -15.91 3.94
CA LEU A 76 -0.34 -15.40 2.57
C LEU A 76 -0.81 -16.45 1.56
N GLU A 77 -0.35 -17.69 1.71
CA GLU A 77 -0.78 -18.79 0.85
C GLU A 77 -2.29 -19.07 0.97
N ALA A 78 -2.87 -18.92 2.16
CA ALA A 78 -4.31 -19.06 2.37
C ALA A 78 -5.11 -17.83 1.91
N THR A 79 -4.47 -16.66 1.82
CA THR A 79 -5.11 -15.38 1.51
C THR A 79 -5.10 -15.08 0.01
N LEU A 80 -4.02 -15.42 -0.69
CA LEU A 80 -3.89 -15.20 -2.12
C LEU A 80 -4.78 -16.17 -2.91
N ILE A 81 -5.33 -15.68 -4.01
CA ILE A 81 -6.11 -16.52 -4.93
C ILE A 81 -5.18 -17.47 -5.69
N GLU A 82 -5.73 -18.62 -6.10
CA GLU A 82 -4.98 -19.67 -6.79
C GLU A 82 -4.24 -19.17 -8.05
N ASP A 83 -4.82 -18.23 -8.79
CA ASP A 83 -4.19 -17.68 -10.00
C ASP A 83 -2.96 -16.81 -9.70
N ASP A 84 -2.98 -16.05 -8.60
CA ASP A 84 -1.82 -15.29 -8.13
C ASP A 84 -0.72 -16.23 -7.64
N LEU A 85 -1.08 -17.30 -6.93
CA LEU A 85 -0.13 -18.34 -6.51
C LEU A 85 0.51 -19.05 -7.71
N LYS A 86 -0.27 -19.33 -8.77
CA LYS A 86 0.25 -19.89 -10.03
C LYS A 86 1.13 -18.90 -10.80
N ALA A 87 0.84 -17.60 -10.72
CA ALA A 87 1.66 -16.58 -11.33
C ALA A 87 3.02 -16.50 -10.59
N LEU A 88 2.97 -16.41 -9.26
CA LEU A 88 4.16 -16.41 -8.40
C LEU A 88 5.03 -17.64 -8.64
N ARG A 89 4.47 -18.84 -8.72
CA ARG A 89 5.23 -20.08 -8.97
C ARG A 89 5.97 -20.10 -10.32
N ARG A 90 5.50 -19.33 -11.30
CA ARG A 90 6.11 -19.25 -12.63
C ARG A 90 7.16 -18.15 -12.75
N MET A 91 7.27 -17.28 -11.75
CA MET A 91 8.25 -16.20 -11.75
C MET A 91 9.64 -16.72 -11.44
N GLU A 92 10.66 -16.06 -12.01
CA GLU A 92 12.02 -16.24 -11.52
C GLU A 92 12.24 -15.40 -10.27
N GLU A 93 13.14 -15.82 -9.38
CA GLU A 93 13.39 -15.11 -8.13
C GLU A 93 13.76 -13.63 -8.36
N LYS A 94 14.49 -13.32 -9.43
CA LYS A 94 14.86 -11.95 -9.79
C LYS A 94 13.66 -11.06 -10.13
N ASP A 95 12.57 -11.65 -10.61
CA ASP A 95 11.37 -10.92 -11.04
C ASP A 95 10.46 -10.61 -9.85
N LEU A 96 10.63 -11.30 -8.71
CA LEU A 96 9.90 -11.03 -7.48
C LEU A 96 10.10 -9.59 -6.99
N MET A 97 11.27 -8.98 -7.25
CA MET A 97 11.55 -7.59 -6.89
C MET A 97 10.60 -6.61 -7.58
N GLY A 98 10.07 -6.96 -8.75
CA GLY A 98 9.07 -6.17 -9.45
C GLY A 98 7.73 -6.06 -8.70
N LEU A 99 7.48 -6.95 -7.73
CA LEU A 99 6.28 -6.93 -6.89
C LEU A 99 6.41 -6.06 -5.64
N HIS A 100 7.51 -5.32 -5.50
CA HIS A 100 7.80 -4.50 -4.32
C HIS A 100 6.68 -3.49 -3.99
N PHE A 101 6.11 -2.84 -5.01
CA PHE A 101 5.03 -1.85 -4.84
C PHE A 101 3.62 -2.47 -4.85
N SER A 102 3.50 -3.77 -5.13
CA SER A 102 2.24 -4.50 -5.09
C SER A 102 2.22 -5.45 -3.88
N LEU A 103 2.66 -6.70 -4.05
CA LEU A 103 2.68 -7.70 -3.00
C LEU A 103 3.55 -7.27 -1.81
N GLY A 104 4.70 -6.64 -2.07
CA GLY A 104 5.56 -6.13 -1.01
C GLY A 104 4.85 -5.08 -0.15
N MET A 105 4.17 -4.12 -0.79
CA MET A 105 3.41 -3.08 -0.10
C MET A 105 2.24 -3.67 0.70
N PHE A 106 1.52 -4.64 0.12
CA PHE A 106 0.49 -5.38 0.84
C PHE A 106 1.04 -6.03 2.11
N ILE A 107 2.17 -6.76 2.01
CA ILE A 107 2.80 -7.44 3.15
C ILE A 107 3.17 -6.44 4.26
N ARG A 108 3.80 -5.32 3.91
CA ARG A 108 4.24 -4.33 4.90
C ARG A 108 3.08 -3.72 5.67
N ASN A 109 2.01 -3.38 4.96
CA ASN A 109 0.85 -2.72 5.54
C ASN A 109 -0.01 -3.73 6.31
N HIS A 110 -0.27 -4.90 5.75
CA HIS A 110 -1.18 -5.89 6.33
C HIS A 110 -0.62 -6.55 7.59
N TYR A 111 0.70 -6.80 7.64
CA TYR A 111 1.35 -7.48 8.76
C TYR A 111 2.05 -6.53 9.74
N GLY A 112 1.87 -5.21 9.59
CA GLY A 112 2.35 -4.23 10.56
C GLY A 112 3.87 -4.07 10.60
N LEU A 113 4.55 -4.20 9.45
CA LEU A 113 6.01 -4.08 9.38
C LEU A 113 6.49 -2.63 9.56
N TRP A 114 5.63 -1.64 9.31
CA TRP A 114 5.90 -0.23 9.63
C TRP A 114 5.78 0.07 11.13
N GLY A 115 4.97 -0.69 11.86
CA GLY A 115 4.50 -0.34 13.21
C GLY A 115 4.69 -1.46 14.23
N ASP A 116 3.60 -2.03 14.71
CA ASP A 116 3.58 -2.69 16.01
C ASP A 116 3.91 -4.19 16.03
N ASN A 117 4.08 -4.85 14.88
CA ASN A 117 4.41 -6.28 14.84
C ASN A 117 5.89 -6.54 15.14
N LYS A 118 6.30 -6.28 16.38
CA LYS A 118 7.70 -6.43 16.83
C LYS A 118 8.22 -7.84 16.66
N ALA A 119 7.40 -8.85 16.97
CA ALA A 119 7.82 -10.26 16.90
C ALA A 119 8.17 -10.66 15.46
N LEU A 120 7.30 -10.35 14.49
CA LEU A 120 7.60 -10.61 13.09
C LEU A 120 8.83 -9.84 12.60
N LYS A 121 8.99 -8.58 13.00
CA LYS A 121 10.17 -7.78 12.64
C LYS A 121 11.46 -8.38 13.20
N GLU A 122 11.44 -8.86 14.44
CA GLU A 122 12.57 -9.55 15.06
C GLU A 122 12.93 -10.83 14.30
N ASP A 123 11.93 -11.63 13.93
CA ASP A 123 12.13 -12.84 13.14
C ASP A 123 12.70 -12.53 11.75
N CYS A 124 12.14 -11.54 11.03
CA CYS A 124 12.70 -11.07 9.77
C CYS A 124 14.15 -10.60 9.93
N ASN A 125 14.45 -9.79 10.95
CA ASN A 125 15.80 -9.27 11.18
C ASN A 125 16.81 -10.37 11.49
N ALA A 126 16.42 -11.43 12.20
CA ALA A 126 17.29 -12.57 12.47
C ALA A 126 17.69 -13.30 11.17
N ILE A 127 16.74 -13.43 10.24
CA ILE A 127 16.99 -14.02 8.91
C ILE A 127 17.89 -13.09 8.09
N MET A 128 17.56 -11.79 8.02
CA MET A 128 18.34 -10.77 7.29
C MET A 128 19.79 -10.71 7.77
N ALA A 129 20.02 -10.75 9.08
CA ALA A 129 21.35 -10.71 9.66
C ALA A 129 22.18 -11.95 9.27
N THR A 130 21.54 -13.12 9.17
CA THR A 130 22.16 -14.36 8.72
C THR A 130 22.51 -14.30 7.23
N GLU A 131 21.61 -13.75 6.43
CA GLU A 131 21.76 -13.61 4.97
C GLU A 131 22.62 -12.40 4.56
N LYS A 132 23.04 -11.57 5.53
CA LYS A 132 23.78 -10.31 5.33
C LYS A 132 23.07 -9.36 4.36
N ASP A 133 21.76 -9.26 4.51
CA ASP A 133 20.92 -8.43 3.66
C ASP A 133 21.23 -6.93 3.86
N PRO A 134 21.45 -6.15 2.78
CA PRO A 134 21.77 -4.73 2.87
C PRO A 134 20.62 -3.87 3.43
N ASP A 135 19.38 -4.35 3.35
CA ASP A 135 18.18 -3.64 3.81
C ASP A 135 17.81 -4.01 5.27
N LEU A 136 18.75 -4.57 6.04
CA LEU A 136 18.54 -5.00 7.43
C LEU A 136 17.81 -3.93 8.26
N GLY A 137 16.72 -4.33 8.93
CA GLY A 137 15.89 -3.43 9.73
C GLY A 137 14.87 -2.63 8.93
N HIS A 138 14.91 -2.67 7.60
CA HIS A 138 13.96 -1.96 6.74
C HIS A 138 12.75 -2.84 6.37
N PRO A 139 11.51 -2.32 6.48
CA PRO A 139 10.30 -3.06 6.11
C PRO A 139 10.31 -3.61 4.66
N ASP A 140 11.00 -2.93 3.74
CA ASP A 140 11.13 -3.41 2.36
C ASP A 140 11.92 -4.71 2.27
N GLY A 141 13.06 -4.80 2.95
CA GLY A 141 13.85 -6.04 3.01
C GLY A 141 13.09 -7.15 3.72
N MET A 142 12.37 -6.83 4.80
CA MET A 142 11.50 -7.79 5.49
C MET A 142 10.42 -8.36 4.56
N SER A 143 9.72 -7.51 3.81
CA SER A 143 8.71 -7.95 2.85
C SER A 143 9.31 -8.77 1.71
N THR A 144 10.54 -8.44 1.29
CA THR A 144 11.28 -9.20 0.27
C THR A 144 11.60 -10.62 0.72
N ILE A 145 12.02 -10.80 1.98
CA ILE A 145 12.24 -12.13 2.54
C ILE A 145 10.96 -12.94 2.59
N ILE A 146 9.86 -12.34 3.05
CA ILE A 146 8.55 -13.03 3.09
C ILE A 146 8.13 -13.47 1.68
N MET A 147 8.28 -12.60 0.67
CA MET A 147 8.00 -12.95 -0.74
C MET A 147 8.90 -14.08 -1.23
N LYS A 148 10.21 -14.03 -0.96
CA LYS A 148 11.15 -15.10 -1.33
C LYS A 148 10.80 -16.44 -0.67
N ARG A 149 10.42 -16.42 0.61
CA ARG A 149 10.03 -17.63 1.34
C ARG A 149 8.70 -18.21 0.83
N LEU A 150 7.73 -17.37 0.52
CA LEU A 150 6.50 -17.80 -0.15
C LEU A 150 6.81 -18.45 -1.50
N HIS A 151 7.61 -17.79 -2.34
CA HIS A 151 7.98 -18.31 -3.64
C HIS A 151 8.68 -19.67 -3.55
N LYS A 152 9.67 -19.80 -2.66
CA LYS A 152 10.35 -21.07 -2.42
C LYS A 152 9.38 -22.18 -2.01
N LYS A 153 8.46 -21.89 -1.08
CA LYS A 153 7.45 -22.85 -0.62
C LYS A 153 6.53 -23.32 -1.76
N LEU A 154 6.20 -22.44 -2.70
CA LEU A 154 5.38 -22.79 -3.87
C LEU A 154 6.12 -23.70 -4.87
N LEU A 155 7.44 -23.63 -4.94
CA LEU A 155 8.27 -24.48 -5.81
C LEU A 155 8.51 -25.88 -5.22
N GLU A 156 8.40 -26.04 -3.90
CA GLU A 156 8.55 -27.33 -3.21
C GLU A 156 7.31 -28.23 -3.31
N LYS A 157 6.24 -27.76 -3.96
CA LYS A 157 4.96 -28.46 -4.17
C LYS A 157 4.77 -28.92 -5.61
#